data_AF-A0A9E4CFS9-F1
#
_entry.id   AF-A0A9E4CFS9-F1
#
_cell.length_a   1.000
_cell.length_b   1.000
_cell.length_c   1.000
_cell.angle_alpha   90.00
_cell.angle_beta   90.00
_cell.angle_gamma   90.00
#
_symmetry.space_group_name_H-M   'P 1'
#
loop_
_entity.id
_entity.type
_entity.pdbx_description
1 polymer ?
#
loop_
_entity_poly.entity_id
_entity_poly.type
_entity_poly.pdbx_seq_one_letter_code
_entity_poly.pdbx_strand_id
1 'polypeptide(L)'
;GWNFSGWSGDLSGQSTPIVLTMNGDKTIVANFAEALYTLTVSPVTGQEQGGGTVTAAPAGPYHYGARVTLTATPADGYVFGRWGINENSVGEQSKAKERADVEDAVIVVTVTADATYTAYFIPQEVQRLFLPIVIRGP
;
A
#
# COMPACT_ATOMS: atom_id res chain seq x y z
N GLY A 1 -9.58 9.96 4.18
CA GLY A 1 -10.86 9.32 4.54
C GLY A 1 -11.37 10.08 5.73
N TRP A 2 -12.45 9.67 6.37
CA TRP A 2 -12.89 10.32 7.61
C TRP A 2 -13.00 9.28 8.72
N ASN A 3 -12.31 9.53 9.83
CA ASN A 3 -12.41 8.74 11.04
C ASN A 3 -13.36 9.43 12.00
N PHE A 4 -14.26 8.67 12.62
CA PHE A 4 -15.11 9.18 13.69
C PHE A 4 -14.22 9.62 14.87
N SER A 5 -14.30 10.90 15.25
CA SER A 5 -13.48 11.47 16.31
C SER A 5 -14.23 11.61 17.64
N GLY A 6 -15.56 11.49 17.62
CA GLY A 6 -16.40 11.46 18.82
C GLY A 6 -17.68 12.26 18.67
N TRP A 7 -18.52 12.20 19.71
CA TRP A 7 -19.72 13.00 19.86
C TRP A 7 -19.42 14.31 20.60
N SER A 8 -20.19 15.37 20.29
CA SER A 8 -20.20 16.64 21.04
C SER A 8 -21.62 17.21 21.16
N GLY A 9 -21.79 18.27 21.96
CA GLY A 9 -23.08 18.85 22.33
C GLY A 9 -23.58 18.28 23.66
N ASP A 10 -24.80 17.78 23.69
CA ASP A 10 -25.42 17.13 24.86
C ASP A 10 -24.94 15.67 25.07
N LEU A 11 -23.94 15.25 24.29
CA LEU A 11 -23.23 13.98 24.40
C LEU A 11 -21.74 14.20 24.18
N SER A 12 -20.90 13.38 24.81
CA SER A 12 -19.44 13.41 24.62
C SER A 12 -18.85 12.01 24.58
N GLY A 13 -17.68 11.87 23.97
CA GLY A 13 -16.91 10.62 23.93
C GLY A 13 -17.03 9.88 22.60
N GLN A 14 -16.45 8.69 22.52
CA GLN A 14 -16.28 7.94 21.25
C GLN A 14 -17.11 6.66 21.17
N SER A 15 -17.93 6.35 22.17
CA SER A 15 -18.67 5.09 22.21
C SER A 15 -19.71 4.99 21.09
N THR A 16 -19.78 3.81 20.48
CA THR A 16 -20.78 3.46 19.46
C THR A 16 -21.15 1.97 19.59
N PRO A 17 -22.42 1.58 19.80
CA PRO A 17 -23.60 2.43 19.97
C PRO A 17 -23.67 3.10 21.36
N ILE A 18 -24.43 4.19 21.47
CA ILE A 18 -24.74 4.89 22.72
C ILE A 18 -26.24 4.84 22.97
N VAL A 19 -26.62 4.70 24.24
CA VAL A 19 -28.00 4.85 24.72
C VAL A 19 -28.14 6.22 25.38
N LEU A 20 -29.14 6.98 24.97
CA LEU A 20 -29.43 8.31 25.50
C LEU A 20 -30.88 8.42 25.94
N THR A 21 -31.11 8.87 27.17
CA THR A 21 -32.44 9.13 27.70
C THR A 21 -32.93 10.51 27.26
N MET A 22 -34.03 10.57 26.50
CA MET A 22 -34.66 11.83 26.08
C MET A 22 -35.56 12.40 27.17
N ASN A 23 -35.00 13.25 28.03
CA ASN A 23 -35.70 13.97 29.10
C ASN A 23 -35.91 15.47 28.79
N GLY A 24 -35.70 15.86 27.53
CA GLY A 24 -35.77 17.23 27.02
C GLY A 24 -35.12 17.30 25.65
N ASP A 25 -35.12 18.48 25.04
CA ASP A 25 -34.46 18.72 23.76
C ASP A 25 -32.95 18.51 23.89
N LYS A 26 -32.35 17.89 22.86
CA LYS A 26 -30.91 17.59 22.82
C LYS A 26 -30.33 17.92 21.46
N THR A 27 -29.12 18.45 21.44
CA THR A 27 -28.29 18.69 20.27
C THR A 27 -27.05 17.80 20.36
N ILE A 28 -26.90 16.88 19.42
CA ILE A 28 -25.75 15.96 19.36
C ILE A 28 -25.10 16.12 18.00
N VAL A 29 -23.77 16.22 17.99
CA VAL A 29 -22.96 16.38 16.78
C VAL A 29 -21.99 15.21 16.67
N ALA A 30 -22.01 14.53 15.52
CA ALA A 30 -20.98 13.56 15.15
C ALA A 30 -19.77 14.32 14.58
N ASN A 31 -18.61 14.17 15.21
CA ASN A 31 -17.38 14.78 14.75
C ASN A 31 -16.57 13.74 13.98
N PHE A 32 -15.99 14.19 12.87
CA PHE A 32 -15.10 13.41 12.03
C PHE A 32 -13.79 14.15 11.82
N ALA A 33 -12.68 13.42 11.83
CA ALA A 33 -11.36 13.93 11.51
C ALA A 33 -10.86 13.26 10.24
N GLU A 34 -10.05 13.97 9.45
CA GLU A 34 -9.44 13.37 8.27
C GLU A 34 -8.51 12.23 8.68
N ALA A 35 -8.74 11.05 8.11
CA ALA A 35 -7.87 9.91 8.26
C ALA A 35 -6.62 10.09 7.38
N LEU A 36 -5.46 10.05 8.02
CA LEU A 36 -4.17 9.91 7.39
C LEU A 36 -3.77 8.44 7.37
N TYR A 37 -3.14 8.03 6.27
CA TYR A 37 -2.67 6.66 6.03
C TYR A 37 -1.17 6.65 5.79
N THR A 38 -0.57 5.52 6.13
CA THR A 38 0.84 5.23 5.96
C THR A 38 1.02 4.23 4.83
N LEU A 39 2.00 4.51 3.97
CA LEU A 39 2.48 3.56 2.98
C LEU A 39 3.92 3.22 3.32
N THR A 40 4.16 1.97 3.69
CA THR A 40 5.51 1.46 3.93
C THR A 40 6.02 0.82 2.66
N VAL A 41 7.23 1.18 2.24
CA VAL A 41 7.93 0.54 1.13
C VAL A 41 9.14 -0.22 1.62
N SER A 42 9.43 -1.38 1.04
CA SER A 42 10.60 -2.18 1.42
C SER A 42 11.21 -2.92 0.23
N PRO A 43 12.53 -2.81 -0.01
CA PRO A 43 13.24 -3.66 -0.95
C PRO A 43 13.56 -5.03 -0.31
N VAL A 44 13.40 -6.11 -1.06
CA VAL A 44 13.73 -7.47 -0.62
C VAL A 44 14.44 -8.25 -1.74
N THR A 45 15.51 -8.93 -1.39
CA THR A 45 16.11 -10.02 -2.17
C THR A 45 15.91 -11.33 -1.42
N GLY A 46 14.97 -12.16 -1.85
CA GLY A 46 14.70 -13.42 -1.16
C GLY A 46 14.30 -13.21 0.32
N GLN A 47 15.13 -13.66 1.26
CA GLN A 47 14.91 -13.57 2.73
C GLN A 47 15.68 -12.42 3.39
N GLU A 48 16.48 -11.64 2.66
CA GLU A 48 17.33 -10.57 3.22
C GLU A 48 17.07 -9.22 2.52
N GLN A 49 17.27 -8.12 3.26
CA GLN A 49 17.26 -6.76 2.71
C GLN A 49 18.50 -6.57 1.81
N GLY A 50 18.28 -6.24 0.54
CA GLY A 50 19.33 -6.08 -0.47
C GLY A 50 18.74 -6.07 -1.88
N GLY A 51 19.54 -5.72 -2.90
CA GLY A 51 19.20 -5.84 -4.33
C GLY A 51 18.61 -4.61 -5.02
N GLY A 52 18.28 -3.55 -4.28
CA GLY A 52 17.78 -2.30 -4.86
C GLY A 52 17.22 -1.34 -3.83
N THR A 53 16.62 -0.26 -4.30
CA THR A 53 15.94 0.75 -3.48
C THR A 53 14.49 0.90 -3.90
N VAL A 54 13.65 1.38 -2.98
CA VAL A 54 12.28 1.74 -3.27
C VAL A 54 12.02 3.17 -2.79
N THR A 55 11.39 3.97 -3.64
CA THR A 55 10.93 5.32 -3.29
C THR A 55 9.44 5.47 -3.52
N ALA A 56 8.82 6.38 -2.77
CA ALA A 56 7.42 6.78 -2.91
C ALA A 56 7.34 8.29 -3.14
N ALA A 57 6.57 8.72 -4.14
CA ALA A 57 6.38 10.12 -4.49
C ALA A 57 4.90 10.45 -4.76
N PRO A 58 4.31 11.47 -4.12
CA PRO A 58 4.89 12.31 -3.08
C PRO A 58 5.19 11.53 -1.80
N ALA A 59 5.97 12.10 -0.88
CA ALA A 59 6.19 11.51 0.44
C ALA A 59 4.94 11.69 1.32
N GLY A 60 4.67 10.71 2.18
CA GLY A 60 3.52 10.70 3.09
C GLY A 60 3.69 11.60 4.33
N PRO A 61 2.68 11.61 5.22
CA PRO A 61 1.47 10.77 5.23
C PRO A 61 0.44 11.14 4.15
N TYR A 62 -0.52 10.25 3.88
CA TYR A 62 -1.46 10.39 2.76
C TYR A 62 -2.91 10.46 3.19
N HIS A 63 -3.72 11.24 2.47
CA HIS A 63 -5.18 11.17 2.59
C HIS A 63 -5.73 10.01 1.74
N TYR A 64 -6.92 9.50 2.10
CA TYR A 64 -7.66 8.54 1.26
C TYR A 64 -7.81 9.06 -0.17
N GLY A 65 -7.61 8.18 -1.14
CA GLY A 65 -7.67 8.49 -2.56
C GLY A 65 -6.40 9.13 -3.11
N ALA A 66 -5.39 9.43 -2.27
CA ALA A 66 -4.11 9.96 -2.75
C ALA A 66 -3.47 8.98 -3.75
N ARG A 67 -2.97 9.52 -4.86
CA ARG A 67 -2.21 8.76 -5.85
C ARG A 67 -0.72 8.89 -5.56
N VAL A 68 -0.05 7.77 -5.33
CA VAL A 68 1.38 7.72 -4.99
C VAL A 68 2.09 6.87 -6.04
N THR A 69 3.19 7.39 -6.57
CA THR A 69 4.06 6.65 -7.49
C THR A 69 5.12 5.94 -6.67
N LEU A 70 5.19 4.61 -6.78
CA LEU A 70 6.24 3.79 -6.19
C LEU A 70 7.24 3.42 -7.27
N THR A 71 8.53 3.61 -6.99
CA THR A 71 9.62 3.31 -7.92
C THR A 71 10.61 2.35 -7.27
N ALA A 72 10.80 1.18 -7.87
CA ALA A 72 11.83 0.22 -7.52
C ALA A 72 13.05 0.44 -8.44
N THR A 73 14.22 0.68 -7.86
CA THR A 73 15.48 0.83 -8.61
C THR A 73 16.41 -0.33 -8.25
N PRO A 74 16.63 -1.31 -9.15
CA PRO A 74 17.55 -2.41 -8.92
C PRO A 74 18.99 -1.90 -8.72
N ALA A 75 19.74 -2.56 -7.85
CA ALA A 75 21.18 -2.37 -7.74
C ALA A 75 21.91 -3.11 -8.86
N ASP A 76 23.21 -2.81 -9.05
CA ASP A 76 24.04 -3.51 -10.03
C ASP A 76 24.02 -5.03 -9.81
N GLY A 77 23.84 -5.78 -10.90
CA GLY A 77 23.73 -7.24 -10.87
C GLY A 77 22.34 -7.77 -10.54
N TYR A 78 21.33 -6.91 -10.35
CA TYR A 78 19.94 -7.30 -10.12
C TYR A 78 19.01 -6.79 -11.22
N VAL A 79 17.83 -7.40 -11.30
CA VAL A 79 16.68 -6.88 -12.03
C VAL A 79 15.48 -6.80 -11.10
N PHE A 80 14.54 -5.92 -11.44
CA PHE A 80 13.23 -5.92 -10.80
C PHE A 80 12.49 -7.22 -11.17
N GLY A 81 11.93 -7.89 -10.17
CA GLY A 81 11.13 -9.09 -10.35
C GLY A 81 9.63 -8.80 -10.28
N ARG A 82 9.16 -8.31 -9.12
CA ARG A 82 7.74 -7.97 -8.92
C ARG A 82 7.52 -7.10 -7.69
N TRP A 83 6.33 -6.52 -7.60
CA TRP A 83 5.78 -5.99 -6.34
C TRP A 83 5.02 -7.07 -5.58
N GLY A 84 5.11 -7.07 -4.25
CA GLY A 84 4.20 -7.73 -3.33
C GLY A 84 3.45 -6.69 -2.49
N ILE A 85 2.23 -7.01 -2.09
CA ILE A 85 1.37 -6.11 -1.31
C ILE A 85 0.88 -6.89 -0.10
N ASN A 86 1.19 -6.38 1.09
CA ASN A 86 0.55 -6.80 2.33
C ASN A 86 -0.41 -5.68 2.72
N GLU A 87 -1.67 -5.85 2.34
CA GLU A 87 -2.73 -4.89 2.62
C GLU A 87 -3.44 -5.30 3.92
N ASN A 88 -3.51 -4.41 4.91
CA ASN A 88 -4.34 -4.59 6.09
C ASN A 88 -5.80 -4.16 5.79
N SER A 89 -6.34 -4.52 4.62
CA SER A 89 -7.69 -4.12 4.21
C SER A 89 -8.70 -5.23 4.42
N VAL A 90 -9.62 -5.00 5.35
CA VAL A 90 -10.94 -5.64 5.33
C VAL A 90 -11.71 -5.03 4.17
N GLY A 91 -11.76 -5.74 3.05
CA GLY A 91 -12.80 -5.56 2.03
C GLY A 91 -12.54 -4.48 1.00
N GLU A 92 -11.63 -4.72 0.06
CA GLU A 92 -12.00 -4.74 -1.36
C GLU A 92 -10.90 -5.54 -2.06
N GLN A 93 -11.28 -6.61 -2.76
CA GLN A 93 -10.31 -7.47 -3.41
C GLN A 93 -9.45 -6.61 -4.33
N SER A 94 -8.17 -6.50 -4.00
CA SER A 94 -7.17 -5.99 -4.92
C SER A 94 -7.30 -6.83 -6.17
N LYS A 95 -7.89 -6.23 -7.22
CA LYS A 95 -7.52 -6.56 -8.58
C LYS A 95 -6.05 -6.16 -8.72
N ALA A 96 -5.16 -6.93 -8.10
CA ALA A 96 -3.84 -7.17 -8.65
C ALA A 96 -4.16 -7.64 -10.07
N LYS A 97 -3.99 -6.72 -11.00
CA LYS A 97 -4.30 -6.88 -12.42
C LYS A 97 -3.82 -8.28 -12.81
N GLU A 98 -4.77 -9.16 -13.11
CA GLU A 98 -4.55 -10.60 -13.39
C GLU A 98 -3.70 -10.82 -14.67
N ARG A 99 -3.26 -9.72 -15.29
CA ARG A 99 -2.13 -9.62 -16.20
C ARG A 99 -1.62 -8.16 -16.20
N ALA A 100 -0.90 -7.76 -15.17
CA ALA A 100 0.10 -6.70 -15.35
C ALA A 100 1.30 -7.37 -15.99
N ASP A 101 1.70 -6.92 -17.17
CA ASP A 101 2.99 -7.28 -17.74
C ASP A 101 4.06 -7.08 -16.66
N VAL A 102 4.91 -8.09 -16.52
CA VAL A 102 5.80 -8.38 -15.40
C VAL A 102 7.01 -7.41 -15.35
N GLU A 103 6.87 -6.17 -15.85
CA GLU A 103 8.03 -5.35 -16.23
C GLU A 103 8.08 -3.94 -15.61
N ASP A 104 6.98 -3.40 -15.08
CA ASP A 104 7.00 -2.02 -14.60
C ASP A 104 7.51 -1.92 -13.15
N ALA A 105 8.80 -1.57 -13.03
CA ALA A 105 9.42 -1.19 -11.76
C ALA A 105 8.83 0.12 -11.17
N VAL A 106 7.92 0.79 -11.90
CA VAL A 106 7.21 2.00 -11.49
C VAL A 106 5.70 1.72 -11.49
N ILE A 107 5.03 1.86 -10.35
CA ILE A 107 3.57 1.69 -10.23
C ILE A 107 2.92 2.92 -9.61
N VAL A 108 1.66 3.19 -9.96
CA VAL A 108 0.85 4.22 -9.29
C VAL A 108 -0.22 3.53 -8.46
N VAL A 109 -0.23 3.80 -7.17
CA VAL A 109 -1.16 3.22 -6.20
C VAL A 109 -2.12 4.27 -5.68
N THR A 110 -3.35 3.87 -5.38
CA THR A 110 -4.34 4.73 -4.73
C THR A 110 -4.41 4.33 -3.25
N VAL A 111 -4.16 5.27 -2.35
CA VAL A 111 -4.14 5.00 -0.91
C VAL A 111 -5.56 4.91 -0.39
N THR A 112 -5.98 3.72 0.02
CA THR A 112 -7.32 3.45 0.59
C THR A 112 -7.24 3.01 2.05
N ALA A 113 -6.10 2.45 2.46
CA ALA A 113 -5.79 1.99 3.81
C ALA A 113 -4.27 2.03 4.04
N ASP A 114 -3.85 1.69 5.27
CA ASP A 114 -2.44 1.39 5.55
C ASP A 114 -2.02 0.15 4.77
N ALA A 115 -0.90 0.25 4.05
CA ALA A 115 -0.40 -0.83 3.20
C ALA A 115 1.13 -0.89 3.21
N THR A 116 1.66 -2.10 3.05
CA THR A 116 3.09 -2.31 2.81
C THR A 116 3.30 -2.87 1.40
N TYR A 117 4.13 -2.16 0.62
CA TYR A 117 4.57 -2.58 -0.71
C TYR A 117 6.01 -3.07 -0.65
N THR A 118 6.24 -4.29 -1.14
CA THR A 118 7.56 -4.91 -1.16
C THR A 118 8.04 -5.06 -2.60
N ALA A 119 9.20 -4.49 -2.94
CA ALA A 119 9.83 -4.74 -4.23
C ALA A 119 10.76 -5.95 -4.14
N TYR A 120 10.57 -6.94 -5.00
CA TYR A 120 11.43 -8.11 -5.09
C TYR A 120 12.44 -7.92 -6.23
N PHE A 121 13.72 -8.03 -5.91
CA PHE A 121 14.81 -7.98 -6.87
C PHE A 121 15.41 -9.38 -7.07
N ILE A 122 15.77 -9.71 -8.32
CA ILE A 122 16.29 -11.01 -8.73
C ILE A 122 17.73 -10.81 -9.22
N PRO A 123 18.72 -11.58 -8.72
CA PRO A 123 20.08 -11.57 -9.29
C PRO A 123 20.05 -11.94 -10.78
N GLN A 124 20.77 -11.20 -11.62
CA GLN A 124 20.83 -11.46 -13.07
C GLN A 124 21.36 -12.85 -13.42
N GLU A 125 22.24 -13.40 -12.58
CA GLU A 125 22.74 -14.78 -12.72
C GLU A 125 21.61 -15.82 -12.61
N VAL A 126 20.63 -15.57 -11.74
CA VAL A 126 19.45 -16.42 -11.57
C VAL A 126 18.49 -16.22 -12.74
N GLN A 127 18.33 -14.99 -13.23
CA GLN A 127 17.47 -14.70 -14.39
C GLN A 127 17.96 -15.39 -15.67
N ARG A 128 19.28 -15.45 -15.89
CA ARG A 128 19.89 -16.05 -17.09
C ARG A 128 19.71 -17.57 -17.18
N LEU A 129 19.45 -18.26 -16.06
CA LEU A 129 19.12 -19.69 -16.02
C LEU A 129 17.73 -20.01 -16.60
N PHE A 130 16.87 -19.02 -16.77
CA PHE A 130 15.51 -19.17 -17.32
C PHE A 130 15.37 -18.73 -18.79
N LEU A 131 16.45 -18.29 -19.44
CA LEU A 131 16.41 -18.02 -20.88
C LEU A 131 16.43 -19.35 -21.66
N PRO A 132 15.59 -19.54 -22.68
CA PRO A 132 15.67 -20.72 -23.53
C PRO A 132 17.06 -20.78 -24.18
N ILE A 133 17.76 -21.91 -24.01
CA ILE A 133 19.03 -22.16 -24.68
C ILE A 133 18.75 -22.16 -26.17
N VAL A 134 19.20 -21.12 -26.88
CA VAL A 134 19.22 -21.14 -28.35
C VAL A 134 20.37 -22.06 -28.76
N ILE A 135 20.09 -23.34 -28.94
CA ILE A 135 21.01 -24.25 -29.61
C ILE A 135 20.99 -23.84 -31.09
N ARG A 136 22.02 -23.10 -31.54
CA ARG A 136 22.27 -22.94 -32.97
C ARG A 136 22.76 -24.30 -33.48
N GLY A 137 21.96 -24.96 -34.29
CA GLY A 137 22.38 -26.16 -35.01
C GLY A 137 23.54 -25.85 -35.98
N PRO A 138 24.32 -26.88 -36.36
CA PRO A 138 25.43 -26.76 -37.31
C PRO A 138 24.98 -26.30 -38.71
#